data_AF-A0A9D2AP46-F1
#
_entry.id   AF-A0A9D2AP46-F1
#
_cell.length_a   1.000
_cell.length_b   1.000
_cell.length_c   1.000
_cell.angle_alpha   90.00
_cell.angle_beta   90.00
_cell.angle_gamma   90.00
#
_symmetry.space_group_name_H-M   'P 1'
#
loop_
_entity.id
_entity.type
_entity.pdbx_description
1 polymer ?
#
loop_
_entity_poly.entity_id
_entity_poly.type
_entity_poly.pdbx_seq_one_letter_code
_entity_poly.pdbx_strand_id
1 'polypeptide(L)'
;MEKEFLEVFRNLELVGELRALLEEVVVTKVAINQRKDHIRIYIRSRQWIHKKYIYTLENTIAAQCFPGVPMKVKILEKFELSSQYTPELFLDAYRSSMALELKHYSILVFNMFRNAVITFPETDTMHMVLQSNVLAKSKENELIQYIEKVFCERCAFSLKVEAEYQEAKESKVRKNSEIQLQQEAAHIIERSSFGKHGEEAEDGEETASEVREAAPGQKTEKKKDSSASGTKKKEKEAKQEKEGKFGKSFKGDKGRARGDRSFGDFKRSVKRSDNPDVLYGRDFEDEVIPLESIQTEMGEVCVRGQVMTLETREIRNEKTIIIFSMTDFSDSITVKIFARNDQVQEILEGVKVKAFIKLKGVTTIDRYDSELTIGSVVGIKKIPSFENSRMDNSPEKRVELHCHTKMSDMDGVSDAKAIIKRAYEWGHKAIAITDHGVVQAFPEANHCFDAWGG
;
A
#
# COMPACT_ATOMS: atom_id res chain seq x y z
N MET A 1 -33.70 51.69 -9.91
CA MET A 1 -33.84 51.79 -11.37
C MET A 1 -33.25 50.51 -11.92
N GLU A 2 -34.11 49.64 -12.42
CA GLU A 2 -33.70 48.37 -13.02
C GLU A 2 -33.06 48.67 -14.37
N LYS A 3 -31.92 48.03 -14.67
CA LYS A 3 -31.20 48.17 -15.94
C LYS A 3 -30.73 46.81 -16.41
N GLU A 4 -30.60 46.63 -17.72
CA GLU A 4 -30.07 45.40 -18.29
C GLU A 4 -28.61 45.20 -17.86
N PHE A 5 -28.20 43.95 -17.67
CA PHE A 5 -26.86 43.62 -17.19
C PHE A 5 -25.76 44.17 -18.12
N LEU A 6 -25.95 44.03 -19.44
CA LEU A 6 -25.02 44.51 -20.45
C LEU A 6 -24.94 46.04 -20.52
N GLU A 7 -26.02 46.75 -20.16
CA GLU A 7 -25.99 48.21 -20.07
C GLU A 7 -25.20 48.72 -18.86
N VAL A 8 -25.24 47.97 -17.76
CA VAL A 8 -24.49 48.29 -16.53
C VAL A 8 -23.00 47.95 -16.69
N PHE A 9 -22.68 46.87 -17.40
CA PHE A 9 -21.31 46.38 -17.61
C PHE A 9 -20.91 46.35 -19.09
N ARG A 10 -20.94 47.51 -19.75
CA ARG A 10 -20.74 47.64 -21.21
C ARG A 10 -19.40 47.14 -21.75
N ASN A 11 -18.36 47.17 -20.93
CA ASN A 11 -16.99 46.84 -21.32
C ASN A 11 -16.52 45.48 -20.78
N LEU A 12 -17.43 44.64 -20.28
CA LEU A 12 -17.08 43.34 -19.72
C LEU A 12 -16.90 42.32 -20.85
N GLU A 13 -15.71 41.76 -20.98
CA GLU A 13 -15.43 40.70 -21.95
C GLU A 13 -15.96 39.37 -21.42
N LEU A 14 -17.04 38.88 -22.04
CA LEU A 14 -17.75 37.66 -21.66
C LEU A 14 -17.52 36.54 -22.69
N VAL A 15 -17.39 35.31 -22.21
CA VAL A 15 -17.36 34.10 -23.04
C VAL A 15 -18.75 33.90 -23.68
N GLY A 16 -18.81 33.47 -24.95
CA GLY A 16 -20.02 33.52 -25.79
C GLY A 16 -21.31 32.97 -25.17
N GLU A 17 -21.27 31.82 -24.49
CA GLU A 17 -22.45 31.22 -23.84
C GLU A 17 -22.98 32.06 -22.66
N LEU A 18 -22.09 32.73 -21.92
CA LEU A 18 -22.47 33.62 -20.82
C LEU A 18 -23.19 34.87 -21.32
N ARG A 19 -22.78 35.38 -22.48
CA ARG A 19 -23.37 36.59 -23.05
C ARG A 19 -24.85 36.37 -23.43
N ALA A 20 -25.17 35.23 -24.03
CA ALA A 20 -26.55 34.87 -24.36
C ALA A 20 -27.43 34.74 -23.11
N LEU A 21 -26.91 34.08 -22.05
CA LEU A 21 -27.64 33.94 -20.78
C LEU A 21 -27.85 35.27 -20.06
N LEU A 22 -26.94 36.25 -20.23
CA LEU A 22 -26.98 37.55 -19.57
C LEU A 22 -27.79 38.61 -20.31
N GLU A 23 -28.21 38.35 -21.54
CA GLU A 23 -29.04 39.27 -22.33
C GLU A 23 -30.43 39.47 -21.68
N GLU A 24 -31.01 38.40 -21.13
CA GLU A 24 -32.30 38.46 -20.43
C GLU A 24 -32.19 38.84 -18.94
N VAL A 25 -30.99 39.23 -18.47
CA VAL A 25 -30.71 39.47 -17.04
C VAL A 25 -30.76 40.96 -16.72
N VAL A 26 -31.49 41.28 -15.65
CA VAL A 26 -31.68 42.65 -15.17
C VAL A 26 -30.98 42.85 -13.83
N VAL A 27 -30.22 43.93 -13.69
CA VAL A 27 -29.61 44.36 -12.43
C VAL A 27 -30.62 45.20 -11.66
N THR A 28 -31.03 44.72 -10.50
CA THR A 28 -32.02 45.40 -9.65
C THR A 28 -31.36 46.40 -8.70
N LYS A 29 -30.21 46.03 -8.14
CA LYS A 29 -29.47 46.83 -7.16
C LYS A 29 -27.99 46.50 -7.18
N VAL A 30 -27.16 47.53 -7.06
CA VAL A 30 -25.73 47.38 -6.76
C VAL A 30 -25.46 48.05 -5.43
N ALA A 31 -24.92 47.30 -4.48
CA ALA A 31 -24.62 47.79 -3.14
C ALA A 31 -23.14 47.58 -2.83
N ILE A 32 -22.49 48.60 -2.28
CA ILE A 32 -21.09 48.55 -1.88
C ILE A 32 -21.02 48.71 -0.37
N ASN A 33 -20.13 47.96 0.28
CA ASN A 33 -19.88 48.09 1.70
C ASN A 33 -19.21 49.43 2.05
N GLN A 34 -19.35 49.92 3.29
CA GLN A 34 -18.73 51.18 3.75
C GLN A 34 -17.20 51.17 3.58
N ARG A 35 -16.55 50.01 3.79
CA ARG A 35 -15.11 49.82 3.62
C ARG A 35 -14.66 49.70 2.15
N LYS A 36 -15.60 49.73 1.19
CA LYS A 36 -15.38 49.61 -0.27
C LYS A 36 -14.53 48.40 -0.67
N ASP A 37 -14.68 47.30 0.06
CA ASP A 37 -13.97 46.04 -0.13
C ASP A 37 -14.89 44.91 -0.64
N HIS A 38 -16.21 45.11 -0.57
CA HIS A 38 -17.23 44.16 -1.04
C HIS A 38 -18.29 44.88 -1.85
N ILE A 39 -18.62 44.30 -3.01
CA ILE A 39 -19.74 44.73 -3.85
C ILE A 39 -20.75 43.58 -3.98
N ARG A 40 -22.02 43.90 -3.81
CA ARG A 40 -23.16 42.99 -3.96
C ARG A 40 -23.98 43.45 -5.14
N ILE A 41 -24.08 42.60 -6.16
CA ILE A 41 -24.86 42.86 -7.37
C ILE A 41 -26.08 41.96 -7.32
N TYR A 42 -27.25 42.56 -7.24
CA TYR A 42 -28.53 41.85 -7.23
C TYR A 42 -29.03 41.73 -8.66
N ILE A 43 -29.18 40.50 -9.14
CA ILE A 43 -29.65 40.22 -10.49
C ILE A 43 -30.99 39.50 -10.46
N ARG A 44 -31.83 39.78 -11.44
CA ARG A 44 -33.11 39.14 -11.69
C ARG A 44 -33.08 38.53 -13.08
N SER A 45 -33.41 37.25 -13.18
CA SER A 45 -33.38 36.48 -14.44
C SER A 45 -34.67 35.67 -14.59
N ARG A 46 -35.14 35.49 -15.83
CA ARG A 46 -36.30 34.63 -16.15
C ARG A 46 -35.93 33.15 -16.28
N GLN A 47 -34.64 32.86 -16.40
CA GLN A 47 -34.10 31.51 -16.54
C GLN A 47 -33.08 31.25 -15.42
N TRP A 48 -32.96 29.99 -15.00
CA TRP A 48 -31.96 29.59 -14.02
C TRP A 48 -30.56 29.63 -14.66
N ILE A 49 -29.56 30.07 -13.90
CA ILE A 49 -28.17 30.19 -14.36
C ILE A 49 -27.30 29.32 -13.48
N HIS A 50 -26.54 28.39 -14.08
CA HIS A 50 -25.70 27.47 -13.32
C HIS A 50 -24.65 28.22 -12.47
N LYS A 51 -24.44 27.80 -11.21
CA LYS A 51 -23.60 28.56 -10.26
C LYS A 51 -22.14 28.70 -10.69
N LYS A 52 -21.62 27.74 -11.46
CA LYS A 52 -20.31 27.81 -12.15
C LYS A 52 -20.16 29.13 -12.93
N TYR A 53 -21.18 29.49 -13.72
CA TYR A 53 -21.19 30.70 -14.52
C TYR A 53 -21.22 31.95 -13.66
N ILE A 54 -22.00 31.94 -12.57
CA ILE A 54 -22.05 33.05 -11.61
C ILE A 54 -20.68 33.29 -10.97
N TYR A 55 -19.96 32.25 -10.55
CA TYR A 55 -18.61 32.41 -10.00
C TYR A 55 -17.59 32.90 -11.03
N THR A 56 -17.69 32.44 -12.29
CA THR A 56 -16.87 32.98 -13.38
C THR A 56 -17.18 34.47 -13.59
N LEU A 57 -18.45 34.88 -13.50
CA LEU A 57 -18.87 36.27 -13.60
C LEU A 57 -18.35 37.12 -12.44
N GLU A 58 -18.43 36.62 -11.21
CA GLU A 58 -17.85 37.30 -10.03
C GLU A 58 -16.34 37.56 -10.22
N ASN A 59 -15.61 36.55 -10.69
CA ASN A 59 -14.17 36.66 -10.91
C ASN A 59 -13.81 37.60 -12.07
N THR A 60 -14.57 37.55 -13.17
CA THR A 60 -14.34 38.43 -14.34
C THR A 60 -14.66 39.89 -14.01
N ILE A 61 -15.75 40.17 -13.30
CA ILE A 61 -16.05 41.52 -12.82
C ILE A 61 -14.97 42.00 -11.85
N ALA A 62 -14.51 41.16 -10.93
CA ALA A 62 -13.44 41.52 -10.00
C ALA A 62 -12.14 41.87 -10.75
N ALA A 63 -11.76 41.07 -11.76
CA ALA A 63 -10.53 41.26 -12.52
C ALA A 63 -10.58 42.48 -13.47
N GLN A 64 -11.67 42.64 -14.22
CA GLN A 64 -11.77 43.66 -15.29
C GLN A 64 -12.25 45.01 -14.77
N CYS A 65 -13.21 45.04 -13.84
CA CYS A 65 -13.78 46.30 -13.34
C CYS A 65 -12.99 46.89 -12.18
N PHE A 66 -12.20 46.08 -11.45
CA PHE A 66 -11.46 46.52 -10.27
C PHE A 66 -9.97 46.10 -10.32
N PRO A 67 -9.22 46.47 -11.38
CA PRO A 67 -7.81 46.09 -11.49
C PRO A 67 -6.99 46.72 -10.33
N GLY A 68 -6.24 45.89 -9.61
CA GLY A 68 -5.35 46.34 -8.53
C GLY A 68 -6.04 46.67 -7.20
N VAL A 69 -7.37 46.52 -7.09
CA VAL A 69 -8.12 46.72 -5.84
C VAL A 69 -8.61 45.35 -5.33
N PRO A 70 -8.35 44.97 -4.06
CA PRO A 70 -8.87 43.73 -3.50
C PRO A 70 -10.38 43.85 -3.22
N MET A 71 -11.19 43.80 -4.29
CA MET A 71 -12.65 43.89 -4.25
C MET A 71 -13.25 42.49 -4.32
N LYS A 72 -14.07 42.12 -3.34
CA LYS A 72 -14.87 40.90 -3.38
C LYS A 72 -16.23 41.17 -4.01
N VAL A 73 -16.43 40.63 -5.20
CA VAL A 73 -17.70 40.69 -5.93
C VAL A 73 -18.57 39.51 -5.50
N LYS A 74 -19.82 39.77 -5.10
CA LYS A 74 -20.84 38.75 -4.91
C LYS A 74 -22.08 39.06 -5.72
N ILE A 75 -22.53 38.11 -6.51
CA ILE A 75 -23.76 38.18 -7.27
C ILE A 75 -24.85 37.45 -6.47
N LEU A 76 -25.98 38.13 -6.29
CA LEU A 76 -27.17 37.62 -5.61
C LEU A 76 -28.26 37.46 -6.65
N GLU A 77 -28.46 36.23 -7.09
CA GLU A 77 -29.45 35.89 -8.11
C GLU A 77 -30.85 35.66 -7.54
N LYS A 78 -31.85 36.20 -8.26
CA LYS A 78 -33.26 35.90 -8.11
C LYS A 78 -33.82 35.44 -9.46
N PHE A 79 -34.52 34.30 -9.46
CA PHE A 79 -35.10 33.69 -10.63
C PHE A 79 -36.62 33.85 -10.62
N GLU A 80 -37.18 34.38 -11.70
CA GLU A 80 -38.62 34.41 -11.97
C GLU A 80 -38.92 33.34 -13.00
N LEU A 81 -39.01 32.10 -12.53
CA LEU A 81 -39.24 30.94 -13.37
C LEU A 81 -40.69 30.90 -13.86
N SER A 82 -40.89 30.34 -15.06
CA SER A 82 -42.22 30.04 -15.59
C SER A 82 -42.99 29.08 -14.66
N SER A 83 -44.32 29.15 -14.69
CA SER A 83 -45.22 28.24 -13.94
C SER A 83 -45.07 26.76 -14.34
N GLN A 84 -44.34 26.46 -15.41
CA GLN A 84 -44.01 25.10 -15.84
C GLN A 84 -42.95 24.42 -14.96
N TYR A 85 -42.18 25.19 -14.18
CA TYR A 85 -41.20 24.61 -13.26
C TYR A 85 -41.88 24.18 -11.96
N THR A 86 -41.89 22.87 -11.68
CA THR A 86 -42.16 22.34 -10.34
C THR A 86 -40.86 22.31 -9.53
N PRO A 87 -40.92 22.32 -8.18
CA PRO A 87 -39.74 22.18 -7.34
C PRO A 87 -38.89 20.95 -7.66
N GLU A 88 -39.53 19.84 -8.05
CA GLU A 88 -38.85 18.61 -8.47
C GLU A 88 -38.03 18.81 -9.75
N LEU A 89 -38.64 19.34 -10.82
CA LEU A 89 -37.95 19.61 -12.08
C LEU A 89 -36.83 20.64 -11.92
N PHE A 90 -37.06 21.65 -11.10
CA PHE A 90 -36.02 22.63 -10.78
C PHE A 90 -34.87 22.01 -9.98
N LEU A 91 -35.16 21.14 -9.00
CA LEU A 91 -34.12 20.43 -8.25
C LEU A 91 -33.26 19.62 -9.20
N ASP A 92 -33.84 18.84 -10.11
CA ASP A 92 -33.08 18.01 -11.05
C ASP A 92 -32.16 18.83 -11.96
N ALA A 93 -32.66 19.95 -12.50
CA ALA A 93 -31.87 20.84 -13.35
C ALA A 93 -30.79 21.60 -12.56
N TYR A 94 -31.09 22.02 -11.33
CA TYR A 94 -30.26 22.91 -10.53
C TYR A 94 -29.42 22.19 -9.45
N ARG A 95 -29.54 20.86 -9.32
CA ARG A 95 -28.87 20.04 -8.30
C ARG A 95 -27.35 20.23 -8.30
N SER A 96 -26.75 20.25 -9.48
CA SER A 96 -25.30 20.44 -9.65
C SER A 96 -24.84 21.81 -9.17
N SER A 97 -25.67 22.85 -9.36
CA SER A 97 -25.40 24.21 -8.90
C SER A 97 -25.46 24.32 -7.38
N MET A 98 -26.50 23.74 -6.77
CA MET A 98 -26.63 23.68 -5.31
C MET A 98 -25.48 22.91 -4.66
N ALA A 99 -25.11 21.77 -5.25
CA ALA A 99 -24.00 20.95 -4.79
C ALA A 99 -22.67 21.74 -4.83
N LEU A 100 -22.44 22.53 -5.88
CA LEU A 100 -21.23 23.36 -6.01
C LEU A 100 -21.20 24.46 -4.94
N GLU A 101 -22.33 25.14 -4.70
CA GLU A 101 -22.43 26.18 -3.66
C GLU A 101 -22.22 25.62 -2.25
N LEU A 102 -22.86 24.49 -1.93
CA LEU A 102 -22.70 23.81 -0.64
C LEU A 102 -21.25 23.35 -0.42
N LYS A 103 -20.56 22.90 -1.47
CA LYS A 103 -19.15 22.50 -1.38
C LYS A 103 -18.24 23.66 -0.97
N HIS A 104 -18.51 24.87 -1.44
CA HIS A 104 -17.77 26.08 -1.03
C HIS A 104 -18.14 26.56 0.38
N TYR A 105 -19.34 26.26 0.85
CA TYR A 105 -19.81 26.65 2.18
C TYR A 105 -19.32 25.70 3.27
N SER A 106 -19.63 24.41 3.16
CA SER A 106 -19.24 23.38 4.12
C SER A 106 -19.24 22.00 3.46
N ILE A 107 -18.09 21.32 3.52
CA ILE A 107 -17.95 19.97 2.98
C ILE A 107 -18.90 18.97 3.65
N LEU A 108 -19.23 19.18 4.93
CA LEU A 108 -20.15 18.33 5.67
C LEU A 108 -21.57 18.48 5.13
N VAL A 109 -22.03 19.71 4.95
CA VAL A 109 -23.38 20.00 4.40
C VAL A 109 -23.50 19.51 2.97
N PHE A 110 -22.45 19.68 2.17
CA PHE A 110 -22.36 19.10 0.84
C PHE A 110 -22.51 17.58 0.84
N ASN A 111 -21.78 16.88 1.71
CA ASN A 111 -21.87 15.42 1.81
C ASN A 111 -23.25 14.95 2.28
N MET A 112 -23.89 15.70 3.19
CA MET A 112 -25.27 15.43 3.60
C MET A 112 -26.23 15.56 2.42
N PHE A 113 -26.19 16.68 1.67
CA PHE A 113 -27.04 16.89 0.50
C PHE A 113 -26.80 15.87 -0.62
N ARG A 114 -25.54 15.47 -0.84
CA ARG A 114 -25.19 14.48 -1.87
C ARG A 114 -25.72 13.08 -1.56
N ASN A 115 -25.67 12.68 -0.29
CA ASN A 115 -26.11 11.36 0.15
C ASN A 115 -27.61 11.33 0.51
N ALA A 116 -28.25 12.49 0.62
CA ALA A 116 -29.67 12.61 0.89
C ALA A 116 -30.49 12.04 -0.26
N VAL A 117 -31.51 11.26 0.09
CA VAL A 117 -32.56 10.88 -0.85
C VAL A 117 -33.66 11.91 -0.72
N ILE A 118 -33.96 12.61 -1.81
CA ILE A 118 -34.95 13.68 -1.86
C ILE A 118 -36.13 13.18 -2.68
N THR A 119 -37.32 13.30 -2.13
CA THR A 119 -38.59 12.92 -2.77
C THR A 119 -39.62 14.01 -2.54
N PHE A 120 -40.51 14.22 -3.51
CA PHE A 120 -41.59 15.19 -3.42
C PHE A 120 -42.93 14.45 -3.33
N PRO A 121 -43.41 14.14 -2.11
CA PRO A 121 -44.71 13.49 -1.94
C PRO A 121 -45.87 14.39 -2.40
N GLU A 122 -45.74 15.71 -2.27
CA GLU A 122 -46.67 16.71 -2.80
C GLU A 122 -45.90 17.81 -3.56
N THR A 123 -46.60 18.67 -4.29
CA THR A 123 -45.97 19.75 -5.09
C THR A 123 -45.22 20.78 -4.24
N ASP A 124 -45.63 20.94 -2.98
CA ASP A 124 -45.17 22.00 -2.08
C ASP A 124 -44.41 21.44 -0.86
N THR A 125 -44.24 20.11 -0.78
CA THR A 125 -43.53 19.44 0.31
C THR A 125 -42.34 18.65 -0.22
N MET A 126 -41.16 18.93 0.33
CA MET A 126 -39.93 18.22 0.04
C MET A 126 -39.57 17.34 1.23
N HIS A 127 -39.55 16.03 0.98
CA HIS A 127 -39.13 15.05 1.97
C HIS A 127 -37.68 14.63 1.72
N MET A 128 -36.83 14.78 2.72
CA MET A 128 -35.39 14.52 2.63
C MET A 128 -34.97 13.46 3.65
N VAL A 129 -34.53 12.30 3.17
CA VAL A 129 -33.99 11.24 4.02
C VAL A 129 -32.49 11.41 4.18
N LEU A 130 -32.06 11.71 5.40
CA LEU A 130 -30.67 11.91 5.80
C LEU A 130 -30.12 10.67 6.52
N GLN A 131 -28.82 10.40 6.35
CA GLN A 131 -28.14 9.36 7.12
C GLN A 131 -27.93 9.81 8.57
N SER A 132 -28.33 8.97 9.53
CA SER A 132 -28.15 9.23 10.97
C SER A 132 -26.65 9.25 11.32
N ASN A 133 -26.10 10.46 11.47
CA ASN A 133 -24.76 10.70 11.99
C ASN A 133 -24.84 11.80 13.07
N VAL A 134 -24.13 11.63 14.18
CA VAL A 134 -24.13 12.58 15.31
C VAL A 134 -23.77 13.99 14.86
N LEU A 135 -22.86 14.12 13.89
CA LEU A 135 -22.48 15.41 13.31
C LEU A 135 -23.53 15.97 12.34
N ALA A 136 -24.32 15.11 11.68
CA ALA A 136 -25.37 15.53 10.75
C ALA A 136 -26.51 16.24 11.47
N LYS A 137 -26.91 15.74 12.66
CA LYS A 137 -27.94 16.39 13.50
C LYS A 137 -27.61 17.83 13.89
N SER A 138 -26.33 18.15 14.06
CA SER A 138 -25.91 19.53 14.41
C SER A 138 -26.03 20.53 13.26
N LYS A 139 -26.09 20.04 12.01
CA LYS A 139 -25.94 20.84 10.78
C LYS A 139 -27.11 20.68 9.82
N GLU A 140 -28.10 19.86 10.18
CA GLU A 140 -29.37 19.68 9.46
C GLU A 140 -30.10 21.00 9.23
N ASN A 141 -30.30 21.79 10.30
CA ASN A 141 -30.98 23.08 10.22
C ASN A 141 -30.32 24.02 9.20
N GLU A 142 -28.99 23.93 9.06
CA GLU A 142 -28.23 24.73 8.10
C GLU A 142 -28.50 24.30 6.65
N LEU A 143 -28.69 23.00 6.41
CA LEU A 143 -29.09 22.46 5.12
C LEU A 143 -30.54 22.83 4.77
N ILE A 144 -31.46 22.71 5.73
CA ILE A 144 -32.87 23.08 5.55
C ILE A 144 -32.99 24.57 5.20
N GLN A 145 -32.36 25.44 5.99
CA GLN A 145 -32.34 26.89 5.72
C GLN A 145 -31.73 27.22 4.36
N TYR A 146 -30.69 26.48 3.95
CA TYR A 146 -30.10 26.67 2.62
C TYR A 146 -31.08 26.31 1.50
N ILE A 147 -31.78 25.19 1.62
CA ILE A 147 -32.78 24.75 0.63
C ILE A 147 -33.94 25.74 0.59
N GLU A 148 -34.51 26.11 1.73
CA GLU A 148 -35.56 27.13 1.81
C GLU A 148 -35.12 28.44 1.17
N LYS A 149 -33.88 28.87 1.40
CA LYS A 149 -33.32 30.06 0.76
C LYS A 149 -33.25 29.93 -0.76
N VAL A 150 -32.88 28.78 -1.30
CA VAL A 150 -32.81 28.58 -2.76
C VAL A 150 -34.20 28.55 -3.38
N PHE A 151 -35.14 27.80 -2.79
CA PHE A 151 -36.47 27.62 -3.36
C PHE A 151 -37.38 28.81 -3.09
N CYS A 152 -37.46 29.28 -1.84
CA CYS A 152 -38.37 30.35 -1.43
C CYS A 152 -37.81 31.74 -1.73
N GLU A 153 -36.55 32.05 -1.38
CA GLU A 153 -36.01 33.40 -1.60
C GLU A 153 -35.56 33.63 -3.05
N ARG A 154 -34.88 32.66 -3.67
CA ARG A 154 -34.34 32.85 -5.03
C ARG A 154 -35.37 32.55 -6.12
N CYS A 155 -36.18 31.50 -5.98
CA CYS A 155 -37.10 31.07 -7.04
C CYS A 155 -38.59 31.39 -6.74
N ALA A 156 -38.89 31.93 -5.56
CA ALA A 156 -40.24 32.26 -5.12
C ALA A 156 -41.22 31.07 -5.05
N PHE A 157 -40.72 29.85 -4.86
CA PHE A 157 -41.56 28.68 -4.58
C PHE A 157 -42.04 28.67 -3.13
N SER A 158 -43.24 28.14 -2.89
CA SER A 158 -43.74 27.82 -1.55
C SER A 158 -43.37 26.38 -1.19
N LEU A 159 -42.17 26.17 -0.66
CA LEU A 159 -41.68 24.84 -0.28
C LEU A 159 -41.60 24.67 1.23
N LYS A 160 -42.12 23.54 1.75
CA LYS A 160 -41.89 23.05 3.10
C LYS A 160 -40.92 21.87 3.06
N VAL A 161 -39.88 21.90 3.88
CA VAL A 161 -38.85 20.84 3.91
C VAL A 161 -39.03 20.00 5.17
N GLU A 162 -39.26 18.72 4.99
CA GLU A 162 -39.33 17.73 6.06
C GLU A 162 -38.14 16.78 5.96
N ALA A 163 -37.47 16.52 7.08
CA ALA A 163 -36.29 15.67 7.13
C ALA A 163 -36.55 14.43 7.99
N GLU A 164 -36.25 13.26 7.43
CA GLU A 164 -36.32 11.96 8.13
C GLU A 164 -34.93 11.34 8.22
N TYR A 165 -34.67 10.58 9.28
CA TYR A 165 -33.39 9.93 9.51
C TYR A 165 -33.46 8.44 9.21
N GLN A 166 -32.54 7.96 8.37
CA GLN A 166 -32.30 6.54 8.18
C GLN A 166 -30.94 6.16 8.76
N GLU A 167 -30.88 5.06 9.52
CA GLU A 167 -29.60 4.54 10.01
C GLU A 167 -28.70 4.17 8.82
N ALA A 168 -27.46 4.67 8.85
CA ALA A 168 -26.51 4.43 7.78
C ALA A 168 -26.23 2.92 7.70
N LYS A 169 -26.52 2.30 6.55
CA LYS A 169 -26.00 0.96 6.23
C LYS A 169 -24.49 1.00 6.44
N GLU A 170 -23.97 0.13 7.31
CA GLU A 170 -22.55 0.05 7.65
C GLU A 170 -21.67 0.11 6.40
N SER A 171 -20.85 1.15 6.29
CA SER A 171 -19.91 1.31 5.19
C SER A 171 -18.94 0.12 5.15
N LYS A 172 -18.63 -0.40 3.95
CA LYS A 172 -17.64 -1.47 3.71
C LYS A 172 -16.33 -1.28 4.49
N VAL A 173 -15.92 -0.04 4.71
CA VAL A 173 -14.71 0.34 5.46
C VAL A 173 -14.75 -0.09 6.93
N ARG A 174 -15.91 0.04 7.61
CA ARG A 174 -16.06 -0.41 9.01
C ARG A 174 -16.02 -1.93 9.13
N LYS A 175 -16.65 -2.63 8.18
CA LYS A 175 -16.59 -4.09 8.09
C LYS A 175 -15.15 -4.56 7.87
N ASN A 176 -14.40 -3.91 6.98
CA ASN A 176 -13.00 -4.26 6.72
C ASN A 176 -12.09 -3.97 7.93
N SER A 177 -12.31 -2.88 8.67
CA SER A 177 -11.56 -2.61 9.90
C SER A 177 -11.90 -3.60 11.02
N GLU A 178 -13.16 -4.03 11.12
CA GLU A 178 -13.59 -5.02 12.11
C GLU A 178 -13.03 -6.42 11.78
N ILE A 179 -12.98 -6.78 10.50
CA ILE A 179 -12.30 -8.01 10.04
C ILE A 179 -10.79 -7.93 10.32
N GLN A 180 -10.14 -6.79 10.11
CA GLN A 180 -8.71 -6.62 10.43
C GLN A 180 -8.46 -6.74 11.94
N LEU A 181 -9.28 -6.09 12.77
CA LEU A 181 -9.21 -6.21 14.23
C LEU A 181 -9.44 -7.66 14.70
N GLN A 182 -10.37 -8.39 14.07
CA GLN A 182 -10.59 -9.81 14.35
C GLN A 182 -9.40 -10.68 13.92
N GLN A 183 -8.81 -10.43 12.76
CA GLN A 183 -7.63 -11.15 12.28
C GLN A 183 -6.41 -10.88 13.16
N GLU A 184 -6.20 -9.62 13.57
CA GLU A 184 -5.15 -9.24 14.51
C GLU A 184 -5.39 -9.85 15.90
N ALA A 185 -6.61 -9.81 16.42
CA ALA A 185 -6.97 -10.43 17.68
C ALA A 185 -6.77 -11.96 17.66
N ALA A 186 -7.18 -12.62 16.57
CA ALA A 186 -6.95 -14.05 16.38
C ALA A 186 -5.45 -14.38 16.34
N HIS A 187 -4.65 -13.57 15.64
CA HIS A 187 -3.21 -13.74 15.58
C HIS A 187 -2.52 -13.48 16.93
N ILE A 188 -3.01 -12.53 17.74
CA ILE A 188 -2.56 -12.30 19.12
C ILE A 188 -2.94 -13.49 20.01
N ILE A 189 -4.17 -14.02 19.88
CA ILE A 189 -4.63 -15.19 20.63
C ILE A 189 -3.78 -16.41 20.29
N GLU A 190 -3.55 -16.72 19.01
CA GLU A 190 -2.67 -17.81 18.59
C GLU A 190 -1.26 -17.65 19.14
N ARG A 191 -0.68 -16.45 19.03
CA ARG A 191 0.66 -16.15 19.55
C ARG A 191 0.74 -16.19 21.09
N SER A 192 -0.35 -15.85 21.78
CA SER A 192 -0.46 -15.94 23.24
C SER A 192 -0.71 -17.38 23.73
N SER A 193 -1.43 -18.19 22.95
CA SER A 193 -1.69 -19.61 23.24
C SER A 193 -0.43 -20.45 23.04
N PHE A 194 0.41 -20.10 22.07
CA PHE A 194 1.75 -20.68 21.89
C PHE A 194 2.77 -20.24 22.95
N GLY A 195 2.46 -19.20 23.74
CA GLY A 195 3.30 -18.68 24.82
C GLY A 195 2.99 -19.21 26.21
N LYS A 196 1.98 -20.09 26.37
CA LYS A 196 1.60 -20.71 27.65
C LYS A 196 1.81 -22.22 27.63
N HIS A 197 3.05 -22.65 27.43
CA HIS A 197 3.54 -23.91 27.96
C HIS A 197 4.98 -23.70 28.43
N GLY A 198 5.12 -23.27 29.67
CA GLY A 198 6.42 -23.08 30.32
C GLY A 198 6.32 -22.15 31.52
N GLU A 199 6.28 -22.76 32.69
CA GLU A 199 6.66 -22.22 34.00
C GLU A 199 5.62 -21.43 34.82
N GLU A 200 5.03 -22.23 35.71
CA GLU A 200 4.93 -22.06 37.16
C GLU A 200 3.88 -21.12 37.78
N ALA A 201 3.05 -21.80 38.57
CA ALA A 201 2.01 -21.30 39.44
C ALA A 201 2.63 -20.69 40.70
N GLU A 202 2.03 -19.61 41.20
CA GLU A 202 1.76 -19.48 42.62
C GLU A 202 0.54 -18.57 42.83
N ASP A 203 -0.30 -19.03 43.75
CA ASP A 203 -1.66 -18.60 44.05
C ASP A 203 -1.78 -17.21 44.68
N GLY A 204 -2.98 -16.65 44.54
CA GLY A 204 -3.44 -15.49 45.31
C GLY A 204 -4.82 -15.03 44.84
N GLU A 205 -5.86 -15.80 45.20
CA GLU A 205 -7.27 -15.39 45.12
C GLU A 205 -7.52 -14.10 45.91
N GLU A 206 -8.30 -13.18 45.36
CA GLU A 206 -9.62 -12.85 45.91
C GLU A 206 -10.40 -11.92 44.96
N THR A 207 -11.60 -12.37 44.65
CA THR A 207 -12.67 -11.71 43.89
C THR A 207 -13.35 -10.61 44.70
N ALA A 208 -13.75 -9.50 44.06
CA ALA A 208 -15.12 -8.97 44.13
C ALA A 208 -15.29 -7.61 43.42
N SER A 209 -16.06 -7.65 42.33
CA SER A 209 -17.18 -6.76 41.97
C SER A 209 -17.04 -5.21 41.96
N GLU A 210 -17.35 -4.69 40.77
CA GLU A 210 -18.24 -3.56 40.48
C GLU A 210 -17.86 -2.14 40.93
N VAL A 211 -17.54 -1.28 39.94
CA VAL A 211 -18.19 0.05 39.83
C VAL A 211 -18.40 0.39 38.35
N ARG A 212 -19.66 0.65 37.99
CA ARG A 212 -20.09 1.32 36.75
C ARG A 212 -20.00 2.84 36.90
N GLU A 213 -19.73 3.48 35.76
CA GLU A 213 -20.13 4.84 35.36
C GLU A 213 -19.66 6.05 36.17
N ALA A 214 -18.86 6.93 35.52
CA ALA A 214 -19.28 8.27 35.13
C ALA A 214 -18.13 9.07 34.46
N ALA A 215 -18.32 9.46 33.20
CA ALA A 215 -17.77 10.71 32.66
C ALA A 215 -18.56 11.90 33.27
N PRO A 216 -18.16 13.19 33.22
CA PRO A 216 -17.35 13.85 32.18
C PRO A 216 -16.34 14.92 32.67
N GLY A 217 -15.44 15.32 31.76
CA GLY A 217 -14.30 16.18 32.08
C GLY A 217 -14.50 17.69 31.94
N GLN A 218 -13.39 18.43 32.02
CA GLN A 218 -13.05 19.59 31.19
C GLN A 218 -11.71 20.20 31.62
N LYS A 219 -10.85 20.45 30.60
CA LYS A 219 -9.91 21.59 30.41
C LYS A 219 -8.81 21.77 31.48
N THR A 220 -7.54 21.99 31.13
CA THR A 220 -7.05 23.11 30.30
C THR A 220 -5.63 22.85 29.79
N GLU A 221 -5.35 23.42 28.63
CA GLU A 221 -4.05 23.57 27.98
C GLU A 221 -3.05 24.43 28.77
N LYS A 222 -1.75 24.16 28.60
CA LYS A 222 -0.66 25.03 28.04
C LYS A 222 0.68 24.72 28.72
N LYS A 223 1.69 24.30 27.91
CA LYS A 223 2.85 25.12 27.43
C LYS A 223 3.70 25.64 28.60
N LYS A 224 5.03 25.56 28.63
CA LYS A 224 6.07 25.39 27.60
C LYS A 224 7.41 25.47 28.36
N ASP A 225 8.47 24.92 27.74
CA ASP A 225 9.85 25.45 27.75
C ASP A 225 10.56 25.54 29.13
N SER A 226 11.83 25.24 29.32
CA SER A 226 12.99 25.11 28.45
C SER A 226 14.19 24.83 29.36
N SER A 227 15.23 24.20 28.79
CA SER A 227 16.66 24.48 29.07
C SER A 227 17.20 24.20 30.48
N ALA A 228 18.46 23.83 30.70
CA ALA A 228 19.56 23.40 29.86
C ALA A 228 20.67 22.97 30.83
N SER A 229 21.53 22.08 30.33
CA SER A 229 22.97 22.02 30.62
C SER A 229 23.43 21.61 32.02
N GLY A 230 24.58 20.95 32.04
CA GLY A 230 25.51 21.14 33.16
C GLY A 230 26.00 19.88 33.85
N THR A 231 26.54 18.95 33.08
CA THR A 231 27.82 18.25 33.32
C THR A 231 28.47 18.45 34.71
N LYS A 232 28.77 17.36 35.42
CA LYS A 232 30.12 17.11 35.94
C LYS A 232 30.35 15.67 36.43
N LYS A 233 31.33 15.05 35.77
CA LYS A 233 32.11 13.87 36.16
C LYS A 233 32.78 14.01 37.54
N LYS A 234 33.01 12.86 38.18
CA LYS A 234 34.27 12.39 38.79
C LYS A 234 34.23 10.85 38.62
N GLU A 235 35.03 10.17 37.79
CA GLU A 235 36.49 10.06 37.65
C GLU A 235 37.23 9.78 38.97
N LYS A 236 37.78 8.56 39.09
CA LYS A 236 39.23 8.24 39.07
C LYS A 236 39.42 6.72 39.20
N GLU A 237 40.04 6.03 38.23
CA GLU A 237 41.50 5.87 38.00
C GLU A 237 42.17 4.98 39.07
N ALA A 238 43.08 4.04 38.80
CA ALA A 238 43.81 3.68 37.58
C ALA A 238 44.55 2.32 37.76
N LYS A 239 44.89 1.67 36.62
CA LYS A 239 46.16 1.02 36.19
C LYS A 239 46.99 0.22 37.22
N GLN A 240 47.59 -0.95 36.92
CA GLN A 240 48.66 -1.20 35.92
C GLN A 240 49.00 -2.73 35.93
N GLU A 241 49.00 -3.42 34.78
CA GLU A 241 50.15 -4.07 34.09
C GLU A 241 51.22 -4.83 34.93
N LYS A 242 51.38 -6.16 34.71
CA LYS A 242 52.46 -6.84 33.94
C LYS A 242 52.87 -8.26 34.44
N GLU A 243 53.12 -9.13 33.44
CA GLU A 243 54.13 -10.22 33.34
C GLU A 243 54.14 -11.46 34.27
N GLY A 244 54.04 -12.66 33.65
CA GLY A 244 55.20 -13.56 33.53
C GLY A 244 55.36 -14.78 34.47
N LYS A 245 55.18 -15.97 33.88
CA LYS A 245 56.02 -17.20 33.98
C LYS A 245 55.98 -18.14 35.23
N PHE A 246 55.67 -19.41 34.88
CA PHE A 246 56.41 -20.67 35.16
C PHE A 246 56.26 -21.44 36.50
N GLY A 247 55.87 -22.72 36.36
CA GLY A 247 56.14 -23.85 37.26
C GLY A 247 55.53 -25.14 36.67
N LYS A 248 56.27 -25.95 35.90
CA LYS A 248 56.90 -27.26 36.28
C LYS A 248 55.94 -28.19 37.05
N SER A 249 55.77 -29.49 36.78
CA SER A 249 56.32 -30.52 35.88
C SER A 249 55.81 -31.86 36.45
N PHE A 250 55.54 -32.90 35.65
CA PHE A 250 56.09 -34.28 35.83
C PHE A 250 55.45 -35.33 34.90
N LYS A 251 56.35 -36.16 34.31
CA LYS A 251 56.25 -37.55 33.80
C LYS A 251 54.97 -37.96 33.02
N GLY A 252 55.00 -38.40 31.77
CA GLY A 252 56.00 -39.23 31.10
C GLY A 252 55.51 -40.68 31.05
N ASP A 253 55.00 -41.13 29.91
CA ASP A 253 55.33 -42.46 29.39
C ASP A 253 55.16 -42.55 27.87
N LYS A 254 56.15 -43.15 27.21
CA LYS A 254 56.24 -43.39 25.76
C LYS A 254 56.09 -44.90 25.55
N GLY A 255 54.92 -45.33 25.10
CA GLY A 255 54.73 -46.63 24.47
C GLY A 255 54.76 -46.50 22.95
N ARG A 256 55.88 -46.87 22.32
CA ARG A 256 55.96 -47.09 20.86
C ARG A 256 55.38 -48.46 20.53
N ALA A 257 54.47 -48.55 19.56
CA ALA A 257 54.26 -49.77 18.79
C ALA A 257 54.08 -49.41 17.31
N ARG A 258 55.08 -49.78 16.50
CA ARG A 258 54.96 -49.91 15.04
C ARG A 258 53.95 -51.04 14.77
N GLY A 259 52.94 -50.76 13.95
CA GLY A 259 51.96 -51.76 13.51
C GLY A 259 51.29 -51.31 12.23
N ASP A 260 51.85 -51.80 11.13
CA ASP A 260 51.25 -52.06 9.83
C ASP A 260 50.53 -50.96 9.02
N ARG A 261 51.13 -50.67 7.87
CA ARG A 261 50.48 -50.00 6.75
C ARG A 261 49.56 -51.02 6.08
N SER A 262 48.30 -51.10 6.50
CA SER A 262 47.25 -51.70 5.68
C SER A 262 46.51 -50.59 4.92
N PHE A 263 46.70 -50.64 3.61
CA PHE A 263 46.08 -49.82 2.58
C PHE A 263 44.59 -50.22 2.50
N GLY A 264 43.78 -49.75 3.44
CA GLY A 264 42.34 -49.92 3.45
C GLY A 264 41.64 -48.69 2.90
N ASP A 265 41.00 -48.83 1.74
CA ASP A 265 40.08 -47.88 1.11
C ASP A 265 39.00 -47.40 2.09
N PHE A 266 39.33 -46.39 2.89
CA PHE A 266 38.31 -45.56 3.52
C PHE A 266 37.67 -44.75 2.39
N LYS A 267 36.54 -45.27 1.87
CA LYS A 267 35.51 -44.47 1.19
C LYS A 267 35.30 -43.22 2.04
N ARG A 268 35.94 -42.11 1.69
CA ARG A 268 35.66 -40.81 2.31
C ARG A 268 34.18 -40.57 2.03
N SER A 269 33.37 -40.54 3.07
CA SER A 269 31.97 -40.13 2.95
C SER A 269 31.90 -38.75 2.31
N VAL A 270 30.92 -38.55 1.43
CA VAL A 270 30.65 -37.28 0.75
C VAL A 270 30.36 -36.17 1.77
N LYS A 271 29.75 -36.56 2.89
CA LYS A 271 29.58 -35.77 4.11
C LYS A 271 30.75 -35.98 5.06
N ARG A 272 31.43 -34.89 5.46
CA ARG A 272 32.48 -34.92 6.50
C ARG A 272 31.95 -34.49 7.89
N SER A 273 30.63 -34.39 8.04
CA SER A 273 29.94 -33.90 9.24
C SER A 273 28.64 -34.66 9.48
N ASP A 274 28.22 -34.76 10.75
CA ASP A 274 27.03 -35.51 11.20
C ASP A 274 25.69 -34.76 10.98
N ASN A 275 25.71 -33.54 10.41
CA ASN A 275 24.51 -32.74 10.17
C ASN A 275 23.73 -33.22 8.92
N PRO A 276 22.41 -33.44 9.03
CA PRO A 276 21.59 -33.95 7.92
C PRO A 276 21.47 -32.96 6.75
N ASP A 277 21.60 -31.65 7.02
CA ASP A 277 21.49 -30.59 6.03
C ASP A 277 22.75 -30.38 5.19
N VAL A 278 23.89 -31.01 5.56
CA VAL A 278 25.12 -30.94 4.78
C VAL A 278 25.04 -31.98 3.65
N LEU A 279 25.06 -31.49 2.41
CA LEU A 279 25.02 -32.30 1.20
C LEU A 279 26.42 -32.71 0.74
N TYR A 280 27.42 -31.86 0.99
CA TYR A 280 28.79 -32.08 0.55
C TYR A 280 29.78 -31.38 1.47
N GLY A 281 30.93 -32.00 1.72
CA GLY A 281 32.05 -31.34 2.40
C GLY A 281 31.88 -31.21 3.92
N ARG A 282 32.38 -30.09 4.48
CA ARG A 282 32.34 -29.81 5.93
C ARG A 282 31.17 -28.90 6.28
N ASP A 283 30.75 -28.96 7.54
CA ASP A 283 29.80 -27.99 8.10
C ASP A 283 30.42 -26.59 8.22
N PHE A 284 29.64 -25.55 7.95
CA PHE A 284 30.04 -24.14 8.05
C PHE A 284 28.82 -23.25 8.36
N GLU A 285 29.03 -22.22 9.17
CA GLU A 285 28.00 -21.25 9.58
C GLU A 285 28.41 -19.80 9.27
N ASP A 286 29.20 -19.61 8.21
CA ASP A 286 29.69 -18.28 7.86
C ASP A 286 28.57 -17.36 7.33
N GLU A 287 28.77 -16.05 7.49
CA GLU A 287 27.88 -15.02 6.96
C GLU A 287 27.77 -15.10 5.44
N VAL A 288 26.56 -14.86 4.93
CA VAL A 288 26.27 -14.96 3.49
C VAL A 288 26.63 -13.67 2.80
N ILE A 289 27.43 -13.77 1.74
CA ILE A 289 27.82 -12.67 0.88
C ILE A 289 26.91 -12.69 -0.38
N PRO A 290 26.25 -11.57 -0.75
CA PRO A 290 25.48 -11.47 -1.99
C PRO A 290 26.36 -11.65 -3.22
N LEU A 291 25.83 -12.31 -4.27
CA LEU A 291 26.61 -12.60 -5.48
C LEU A 291 27.07 -11.33 -6.21
N GLU A 292 26.26 -10.26 -6.22
CA GLU A 292 26.63 -8.96 -6.80
C GLU A 292 27.97 -8.39 -6.28
N SER A 293 28.31 -8.68 -5.03
CA SER A 293 29.53 -8.16 -4.40
C SER A 293 30.80 -8.93 -4.80
N ILE A 294 30.66 -10.05 -5.50
CA ILE A 294 31.76 -10.95 -5.86
C ILE A 294 32.23 -10.60 -7.29
N GLN A 295 33.06 -9.55 -7.41
CA GLN A 295 33.53 -9.05 -8.72
C GLN A 295 34.94 -9.50 -9.09
N THR A 296 35.70 -10.07 -8.16
CA THR A 296 37.12 -10.46 -8.35
C THR A 296 37.38 -11.76 -7.61
N GLU A 297 38.55 -12.38 -7.85
CA GLU A 297 39.02 -13.52 -7.06
C GLU A 297 39.14 -13.14 -5.58
N MET A 298 38.07 -13.39 -4.85
CA MET A 298 38.00 -13.37 -3.40
C MET A 298 38.28 -14.78 -2.90
N GLY A 299 39.00 -14.92 -1.78
CA GLY A 299 39.40 -16.22 -1.22
C GLY A 299 38.21 -17.12 -0.86
N GLU A 300 37.99 -17.42 0.41
CA GLU A 300 36.81 -18.19 0.80
C GLU A 300 35.57 -17.29 0.85
N VAL A 301 34.54 -17.64 0.07
CA VAL A 301 33.24 -16.95 0.07
C VAL A 301 32.13 -17.93 0.45
N CYS A 302 31.10 -17.40 1.09
CA CYS A 302 29.91 -18.13 1.50
C CYS A 302 28.71 -17.50 0.80
N VAL A 303 28.10 -18.24 -0.13
CA VAL A 303 26.99 -17.76 -0.98
C VAL A 303 25.75 -18.61 -0.74
N ARG A 304 24.57 -18.04 -0.98
CA ARG A 304 23.31 -18.78 -1.00
C ARG A 304 22.64 -18.56 -2.34
N GLY A 305 22.00 -19.58 -2.89
CA GLY A 305 21.37 -19.46 -4.20
C GLY A 305 20.46 -20.62 -4.54
N GLN A 306 19.63 -20.41 -5.55
CA GLN A 306 18.85 -21.43 -6.23
C GLN A 306 19.66 -21.99 -7.39
N VAL A 307 19.70 -23.31 -7.53
CA VAL A 307 20.35 -24.00 -8.67
C VAL A 307 19.50 -23.85 -9.93
N MET A 308 20.06 -23.28 -10.99
CA MET A 308 19.38 -23.01 -12.26
C MET A 308 19.59 -24.13 -13.27
N THR A 309 20.85 -24.41 -13.62
CA THR A 309 21.23 -25.49 -14.53
C THR A 309 22.16 -26.46 -13.83
N LEU A 310 22.11 -27.73 -14.20
CA LEU A 310 23.02 -28.76 -13.69
C LEU A 310 23.45 -29.66 -14.85
N GLU A 311 24.76 -29.80 -15.01
CA GLU A 311 25.42 -30.60 -16.03
C GLU A 311 26.49 -31.48 -15.39
N THR A 312 26.60 -32.71 -15.87
CA THR A 312 27.65 -33.65 -15.44
C THR A 312 28.50 -34.05 -16.62
N ARG A 313 29.82 -33.97 -16.45
CA ARG A 313 30.79 -34.35 -17.47
C ARG A 313 31.86 -35.25 -16.87
N GLU A 314 31.94 -36.48 -17.36
CA GLU A 314 32.95 -37.44 -16.92
C GLU A 314 34.32 -37.12 -17.54
N ILE A 315 35.39 -37.20 -16.74
CA ILE A 315 36.77 -37.04 -17.19
C ILE A 315 37.49 -38.39 -17.12
N ARG A 316 38.49 -38.57 -17.99
CA ARG A 316 39.53 -39.60 -17.85
C ARG A 316 40.28 -39.39 -16.52
N ASN A 317 39.99 -40.20 -15.51
CA ASN A 317 40.67 -40.40 -14.20
C ASN A 317 39.68 -40.75 -13.06
N GLU A 318 38.56 -41.44 -13.35
CA GLU A 318 37.53 -41.80 -12.34
C GLU A 318 36.97 -40.59 -11.56
N LYS A 319 36.96 -39.43 -12.21
CA LYS A 319 36.39 -38.19 -11.68
C LYS A 319 35.39 -37.61 -12.66
N THR A 320 34.29 -37.10 -12.11
CA THR A 320 33.25 -36.39 -12.84
C THR A 320 33.23 -34.94 -12.39
N ILE A 321 33.13 -34.02 -13.36
CA ILE A 321 32.86 -32.62 -13.09
C ILE A 321 31.35 -32.45 -13.02
N ILE A 322 30.87 -31.92 -11.91
CA ILE A 322 29.50 -31.42 -11.79
C ILE A 322 29.59 -29.90 -11.96
N ILE A 323 28.97 -29.39 -13.02
CA ILE A 323 28.90 -27.97 -13.34
C ILE A 323 27.47 -27.54 -13.11
N PHE A 324 27.24 -26.55 -12.27
CA PHE A 324 25.91 -26.00 -12.10
C PHE A 324 25.99 -24.49 -11.90
N SER A 325 24.98 -23.78 -12.39
CA SER A 325 24.81 -22.35 -12.14
C SER A 325 23.87 -22.15 -10.95
N MET A 326 24.19 -21.18 -10.09
CA MET A 326 23.32 -20.77 -8.99
C MET A 326 23.06 -19.27 -9.05
N THR A 327 21.86 -18.85 -8.64
CA THR A 327 21.48 -17.44 -8.56
C THR A 327 20.85 -17.10 -7.21
N ASP A 328 21.13 -15.91 -6.69
CA ASP A 328 20.48 -15.34 -5.51
C ASP A 328 19.42 -14.28 -5.88
N PHE A 329 19.04 -14.25 -7.16
CA PHE A 329 18.21 -13.23 -7.84
C PHE A 329 18.87 -11.86 -8.02
N SER A 330 20.06 -11.62 -7.45
CA SER A 330 20.86 -10.42 -7.75
C SER A 330 21.83 -10.69 -8.90
N ASP A 331 22.54 -11.81 -8.84
CA ASP A 331 23.46 -12.25 -9.90
C ASP A 331 23.48 -13.79 -10.00
N SER A 332 24.25 -14.33 -10.94
CA SER A 332 24.42 -15.77 -11.16
C SER A 332 25.90 -16.13 -11.23
N ILE A 333 26.30 -17.22 -10.57
CA ILE A 333 27.67 -17.73 -10.62
C ILE A 333 27.70 -19.21 -10.97
N THR A 334 28.71 -19.61 -11.74
CA THR A 334 28.96 -21.00 -12.11
C THR A 334 29.84 -21.68 -11.07
N VAL A 335 29.43 -22.87 -10.62
CA VAL A 335 30.16 -23.69 -9.66
C VAL A 335 30.62 -24.97 -10.33
N LYS A 336 31.89 -25.32 -10.13
CA LYS A 336 32.51 -26.53 -10.68
C LYS A 336 33.02 -27.40 -9.55
N ILE A 337 32.52 -28.63 -9.47
CA ILE A 337 32.90 -29.59 -8.44
C ILE A 337 33.52 -30.82 -9.09
N PHE A 338 34.74 -31.15 -8.67
CA PHE A 338 35.42 -32.37 -9.06
C PHE A 338 35.15 -33.46 -8.02
N ALA A 339 34.19 -34.35 -8.32
CA ALA A 339 33.84 -35.49 -7.48
C ALA A 339 34.37 -36.80 -8.08
N ARG A 340 34.60 -37.82 -7.24
CA ARG A 340 34.86 -39.19 -7.72
C ARG A 340 33.55 -39.81 -8.20
N ASN A 341 33.59 -40.68 -9.20
CA ASN A 341 32.38 -41.26 -9.81
C ASN A 341 31.42 -41.88 -8.77
N ASP A 342 31.95 -42.57 -7.75
CA ASP A 342 31.17 -43.19 -6.68
C ASP A 342 30.35 -42.20 -5.82
N GLN A 343 30.77 -40.93 -5.80
CA GLN A 343 30.19 -39.87 -4.96
C GLN A 343 29.21 -38.97 -5.72
N VAL A 344 29.17 -39.09 -7.05
CA VAL A 344 28.38 -38.21 -7.92
C VAL A 344 26.89 -38.39 -7.66
N GLN A 345 26.43 -39.64 -7.50
CA GLN A 345 25.01 -39.92 -7.27
C GLN A 345 24.50 -39.30 -5.96
N GLU A 346 25.27 -39.38 -4.88
CA GLU A 346 24.91 -38.79 -3.58
C GLU A 346 24.84 -37.25 -3.64
N ILE A 347 25.73 -36.62 -4.41
CA ILE A 347 25.71 -35.16 -4.61
C ILE A 347 24.51 -34.73 -5.48
N LEU A 348 24.21 -35.48 -6.53
CA LEU A 348 23.07 -35.23 -7.43
C LEU A 348 21.71 -35.40 -6.74
N GLU A 349 21.62 -36.29 -5.75
CA GLU A 349 20.40 -36.43 -4.95
C GLU A 349 20.11 -35.17 -4.13
N GLY A 350 21.16 -34.50 -3.63
CA GLY A 350 21.07 -33.26 -2.87
C GLY A 350 20.94 -32.00 -3.73
N VAL A 351 21.66 -31.95 -4.85
CA VAL A 351 21.73 -30.79 -5.75
C VAL A 351 20.83 -31.05 -6.96
N LYS A 352 19.58 -30.61 -6.88
CA LYS A 352 18.61 -30.68 -7.98
C LYS A 352 18.33 -29.29 -8.55
N VAL A 353 17.91 -29.23 -9.81
CA VAL A 353 17.41 -28.00 -10.42
C VAL A 353 16.26 -27.44 -9.57
N LYS A 354 16.29 -26.12 -9.31
CA LYS A 354 15.41 -25.38 -8.38
C LYS A 354 15.63 -25.63 -6.88
N ALA A 355 16.62 -26.43 -6.48
CA ALA A 355 16.96 -26.57 -5.07
C ALA A 355 17.67 -25.32 -4.54
N PHE A 356 17.38 -24.94 -3.28
CA PHE A 356 18.08 -23.87 -2.59
C PHE A 356 19.24 -24.44 -1.77
N ILE A 357 20.43 -23.90 -2.02
CA ILE A 357 21.66 -24.33 -1.37
C ILE A 357 22.44 -23.14 -0.86
N LYS A 358 23.14 -23.36 0.25
CA LYS A 358 24.20 -22.49 0.76
C LYS A 358 25.52 -23.18 0.49
N LEU A 359 26.45 -22.47 -0.13
CA LEU A 359 27.72 -23.01 -0.59
C LEU A 359 28.86 -22.17 -0.05
N LYS A 360 29.88 -22.84 0.51
CA LYS A 360 31.16 -22.24 0.83
C LYS A 360 32.21 -22.74 -0.14
N GLY A 361 32.90 -21.83 -0.80
CA GLY A 361 33.92 -22.18 -1.78
C GLY A 361 34.89 -21.06 -2.05
N VAL A 362 35.92 -21.37 -2.82
CA VAL A 362 36.94 -20.41 -3.26
C VAL A 362 36.62 -19.95 -4.67
N THR A 363 36.57 -18.63 -4.88
CA THR A 363 36.39 -18.08 -6.22
C THR A 363 37.69 -18.09 -6.98
N THR A 364 37.64 -18.51 -8.24
CA THR A 364 38.79 -18.64 -9.13
C THR A 364 38.34 -18.31 -10.55
N ILE A 365 39.13 -17.53 -11.28
CA ILE A 365 38.86 -17.30 -12.70
C ILE A 365 39.22 -18.57 -13.46
N ASP A 366 38.23 -19.16 -14.13
CA ASP A 366 38.50 -20.29 -15.01
C ASP A 366 39.20 -19.77 -16.27
N ARG A 367 40.39 -20.29 -16.56
CA ARG A 367 41.15 -19.89 -17.75
C ARG A 367 40.51 -20.36 -19.06
N TYR A 368 39.64 -21.36 -19.01
CA TYR A 368 38.96 -21.88 -20.20
C TYR A 368 37.79 -20.98 -20.60
N ASP A 369 36.91 -20.64 -19.65
CA ASP A 369 35.73 -19.82 -19.90
C ASP A 369 36.02 -18.31 -19.71
N SER A 370 37.15 -17.96 -19.10
CA SER A 370 37.51 -16.58 -18.70
C SER A 370 36.48 -15.91 -17.78
N GLU A 371 35.68 -16.72 -17.08
CA GLU A 371 34.65 -16.29 -16.15
C GLU A 371 35.04 -16.58 -14.70
N LEU A 372 34.51 -15.78 -13.77
CA LEU A 372 34.66 -16.03 -12.34
C LEU A 372 33.79 -17.22 -11.94
N THR A 373 34.41 -18.29 -11.45
CA THR A 373 33.72 -19.52 -11.05
C THR A 373 34.10 -19.90 -9.63
N ILE A 374 33.25 -20.70 -8.98
CA ILE A 374 33.63 -21.33 -7.72
C ILE A 374 34.23 -22.70 -8.05
N GLY A 375 35.56 -22.77 -8.11
CA GLY A 375 36.29 -23.97 -8.54
C GLY A 375 36.58 -24.96 -7.40
N SER A 376 36.62 -24.50 -6.15
CA SER A 376 36.87 -25.36 -4.99
C SER A 376 35.80 -25.17 -3.93
N VAL A 377 34.93 -26.17 -3.78
CA VAL A 377 33.83 -26.15 -2.81
C VAL A 377 34.27 -26.82 -1.52
N VAL A 378 34.20 -26.07 -0.41
CA VAL A 378 34.53 -26.53 0.96
C VAL A 378 33.34 -27.26 1.58
N GLY A 379 32.12 -26.79 1.31
CA GLY A 379 30.89 -27.45 1.74
C GLY A 379 29.64 -26.92 1.07
N ILE A 380 28.60 -27.74 1.03
CA ILE A 380 27.26 -27.41 0.54
C ILE A 380 26.25 -27.82 1.61
N LYS A 381 25.37 -26.88 1.96
CA LYS A 381 24.23 -27.08 2.84
C LYS A 381 22.94 -26.87 2.08
N LYS A 382 21.93 -27.68 2.35
CA LYS A 382 20.55 -27.41 1.94
C LYS A 382 19.98 -26.32 2.82
N ILE A 383 19.28 -25.37 2.23
CA ILE A 383 18.58 -24.32 2.96
C ILE A 383 17.11 -24.29 2.55
N PRO A 384 16.20 -23.81 3.42
CA PRO A 384 14.86 -23.47 3.00
C PRO A 384 14.90 -22.35 1.93
N SER A 385 13.86 -22.26 1.11
CA SER A 385 13.72 -21.19 0.13
C SER A 385 13.75 -19.84 0.84
N PHE A 386 14.67 -18.96 0.44
CA PHE A 386 14.74 -17.57 0.93
C PHE A 386 14.06 -16.59 -0.05
N GLU A 387 13.34 -17.09 -1.04
CA GLU A 387 12.46 -16.27 -1.87
C GLU A 387 11.51 -15.49 -0.96
N ASN A 388 11.62 -14.16 -0.98
CA ASN A 388 10.65 -13.29 -0.35
C ASN A 388 9.36 -13.34 -1.18
N SER A 389 8.53 -14.35 -0.93
CA SER A 389 7.22 -14.42 -1.57
C SER A 389 6.33 -13.32 -1.00
N ARG A 390 5.94 -12.36 -1.84
CA ARG A 390 4.98 -11.33 -1.46
C ARG A 390 3.64 -12.00 -1.15
N MET A 391 3.04 -11.67 0.00
CA MET A 391 1.70 -12.15 0.38
C MET A 391 0.70 -11.00 0.46
N ASP A 392 -0.53 -11.25 0.01
CA ASP A 392 -1.64 -10.31 0.12
C ASP A 392 -2.43 -10.58 1.42
N ASN A 393 -2.19 -9.75 2.44
CA ASN A 393 -2.86 -9.84 3.74
C ASN A 393 -4.15 -9.02 3.83
N SER A 394 -4.65 -8.46 2.72
CA SER A 394 -5.89 -7.68 2.75
C SER A 394 -7.10 -8.57 3.03
N PRO A 395 -8.09 -8.12 3.83
CA PRO A 395 -9.35 -8.83 4.04
C PRO A 395 -10.22 -8.82 2.78
N GLU A 396 -10.23 -7.70 2.04
CA GLU A 396 -10.88 -7.59 0.73
C GLU A 396 -9.83 -7.80 -0.35
N LYS A 397 -9.92 -8.94 -1.03
CA LYS A 397 -8.95 -9.33 -2.04
C LYS A 397 -9.12 -8.49 -3.30
N ARG A 398 -7.99 -8.03 -3.84
CA ARG A 398 -7.94 -7.29 -5.10
C ARG A 398 -8.38 -8.19 -6.25
N VAL A 399 -8.89 -7.56 -7.31
CA VAL A 399 -9.05 -8.18 -8.63
C VAL A 399 -8.20 -7.34 -9.58
N GLU A 400 -7.24 -7.98 -10.25
CA GLU A 400 -6.45 -7.32 -11.29
C GLU A 400 -7.25 -7.30 -12.59
N LEU A 401 -7.46 -6.11 -13.16
CA LEU A 401 -8.27 -5.92 -14.37
C LEU A 401 -7.43 -5.53 -15.58
N HIS A 402 -6.13 -5.31 -15.41
CA HIS A 402 -5.21 -4.95 -16.48
C HIS A 402 -3.89 -5.68 -16.25
N CYS A 403 -3.65 -6.72 -17.05
CA CYS A 403 -2.44 -7.55 -16.92
C CYS A 403 -1.95 -7.99 -18.30
N HIS A 404 -0.65 -7.86 -18.52
CA HIS A 404 0.04 -8.29 -19.73
C HIS A 404 0.78 -9.60 -19.48
N THR A 405 0.68 -10.51 -20.44
CA THR A 405 1.39 -11.79 -20.47
C THR A 405 2.50 -11.74 -21.50
N LYS A 406 3.31 -12.80 -21.54
CA LYS A 406 4.34 -13.02 -22.56
C LYS A 406 3.84 -12.94 -24.01
N MET A 407 2.53 -13.07 -24.24
CA MET A 407 1.93 -12.95 -25.58
C MET A 407 1.76 -11.49 -26.04
N SER A 408 1.88 -10.51 -25.14
CA SER A 408 2.07 -9.12 -25.54
C SER A 408 3.48 -8.94 -26.09
N ASP A 409 3.58 -8.70 -27.40
CA ASP A 409 4.84 -8.65 -28.13
C ASP A 409 5.85 -7.68 -27.50
N MET A 410 6.99 -8.22 -27.04
CA MET A 410 8.10 -7.52 -26.39
C MET A 410 7.73 -6.66 -25.16
N ASP A 411 6.57 -6.91 -24.54
CA ASP A 411 6.09 -6.12 -23.38
C ASP A 411 5.97 -6.98 -22.11
N GLY A 412 5.21 -8.08 -22.17
CA GLY A 412 5.08 -8.99 -21.04
C GLY A 412 6.19 -10.04 -20.99
N VAL A 413 6.66 -10.36 -19.78
CA VAL A 413 7.70 -11.39 -19.56
C VAL A 413 7.18 -12.66 -18.89
N SER A 414 6.03 -12.57 -18.22
CA SER A 414 5.49 -13.66 -17.40
C SER A 414 4.46 -14.48 -18.17
N ASP A 415 4.53 -15.80 -18.03
CA ASP A 415 3.56 -16.72 -18.61
C ASP A 415 2.18 -16.56 -17.94
N ALA A 416 1.11 -16.72 -18.71
CA ALA A 416 -0.27 -16.54 -18.22
C ALA A 416 -0.55 -17.49 -17.04
N LYS A 417 -0.09 -18.74 -17.12
CA LYS A 417 -0.22 -19.72 -16.04
C LYS A 417 0.42 -19.26 -14.73
N ALA A 418 1.61 -18.67 -14.77
CA ALA A 418 2.32 -18.24 -13.57
C ALA A 418 1.60 -17.08 -12.88
N ILE A 419 1.06 -16.15 -13.66
CA ILE A 419 0.30 -14.99 -13.17
C ILE A 419 -1.00 -15.45 -12.49
N ILE A 420 -1.77 -16.33 -13.15
CA ILE A 420 -3.03 -16.86 -12.59
C ILE A 420 -2.73 -17.63 -11.30
N LYS A 421 -1.66 -18.44 -11.27
CA LYS A 421 -1.24 -19.16 -10.05
C LYS A 421 -1.01 -18.21 -8.89
N ARG A 422 -0.28 -17.12 -9.15
CA ARG A 422 0.04 -16.13 -8.12
C ARG A 422 -1.23 -15.43 -7.61
N ALA A 423 -2.14 -15.05 -8.50
CA ALA A 423 -3.41 -14.44 -8.13
C ALA A 423 -4.26 -15.40 -7.26
N TYR A 424 -4.26 -16.70 -7.59
CA TYR A 424 -4.91 -17.74 -6.81
C TYR A 424 -4.27 -17.91 -5.42
N GLU A 425 -2.94 -17.98 -5.33
CA GLU A 425 -2.20 -18.04 -4.06
C GLU A 425 -2.47 -16.81 -3.17
N TRP A 426 -2.77 -15.65 -3.76
CA TRP A 426 -3.18 -14.44 -3.04
C TRP A 426 -4.68 -14.40 -2.68
N GLY A 427 -5.47 -15.36 -3.15
CA GLY A 427 -6.91 -15.43 -2.92
C GLY A 427 -7.72 -14.42 -3.74
N HIS A 428 -7.19 -13.92 -4.85
CA HIS A 428 -7.92 -13.01 -5.73
C HIS A 428 -9.10 -13.74 -6.36
N LYS A 429 -10.29 -13.13 -6.33
CA LYS A 429 -11.52 -13.76 -6.84
C LYS A 429 -11.51 -13.94 -8.36
N ALA A 430 -10.79 -13.07 -9.05
CA ALA A 430 -10.67 -13.05 -10.49
C ALA A 430 -9.38 -12.32 -10.90
N ILE A 431 -8.97 -12.55 -12.14
CA ILE A 431 -7.89 -11.84 -12.82
C ILE A 431 -8.28 -11.67 -14.29
N ALA A 432 -8.02 -10.49 -14.86
CA ALA A 432 -8.18 -10.24 -16.29
C ALA A 432 -6.81 -10.27 -16.99
N ILE A 433 -6.79 -10.89 -18.17
CA ILE A 433 -5.64 -10.88 -19.09
C ILE A 433 -6.00 -9.97 -20.26
N THR A 434 -5.21 -8.90 -20.45
CA THR A 434 -5.48 -7.81 -21.37
C THR A 434 -4.25 -7.54 -22.23
N ASP A 435 -3.85 -8.52 -23.03
CA ASP A 435 -2.70 -8.41 -23.91
C ASP A 435 -2.91 -7.35 -25.02
N HIS A 436 -1.79 -6.79 -25.50
CA HIS A 436 -1.82 -5.74 -26.51
C HIS A 436 -2.23 -6.26 -27.89
N GLY A 437 -3.46 -5.97 -28.30
CA GLY A 437 -3.94 -6.24 -29.67
C GLY A 437 -4.09 -7.73 -30.00
N VAL A 438 -3.93 -8.63 -29.03
CA VAL A 438 -3.99 -10.09 -29.21
C VAL A 438 -4.74 -10.76 -28.06
N VAL A 439 -5.22 -11.98 -28.30
CA VAL A 439 -5.86 -12.86 -27.31
C VAL A 439 -5.19 -14.24 -27.26
N GLN A 440 -3.92 -14.30 -27.67
CA GLN A 440 -3.18 -15.56 -27.84
C GLN A 440 -2.93 -16.29 -26.51
N ALA A 441 -2.94 -15.58 -25.37
CA ALA A 441 -2.80 -16.17 -24.04
C ALA A 441 -4.07 -16.90 -23.55
N PHE A 442 -5.22 -16.73 -24.21
CA PHE A 442 -6.49 -17.27 -23.72
C PHE A 442 -6.53 -18.80 -23.61
N PRO A 443 -6.01 -19.59 -24.56
CA PRO A 443 -5.97 -21.05 -24.43
C PRO A 443 -5.14 -21.50 -23.23
N GLU A 444 -3.99 -20.86 -23.00
CA GLU A 444 -3.12 -21.17 -21.85
C GLU A 444 -3.83 -20.80 -20.53
N ALA A 445 -4.45 -19.63 -20.49
CA ALA A 445 -5.21 -19.17 -19.34
C ALA A 445 -6.40 -20.08 -19.00
N ASN A 446 -7.09 -20.60 -20.02
CA ASN A 446 -8.23 -21.51 -19.84
C ASN A 446 -7.78 -22.87 -19.30
N HIS A 447 -6.78 -23.49 -19.93
CA HIS A 447 -6.27 -24.81 -19.50
C HIS A 447 -5.60 -24.78 -18.12
N CYS A 448 -5.14 -23.61 -17.68
CA CYS A 448 -4.61 -23.39 -16.35
C CYS A 448 -5.62 -23.76 -15.25
N PHE A 449 -6.89 -23.41 -15.47
CA PHE A 449 -7.99 -23.70 -14.55
C PHE A 449 -8.32 -25.20 -14.52
N ASP A 450 -8.41 -25.85 -15.69
CA ASP A 450 -8.68 -27.28 -15.80
C ASP A 450 -7.61 -28.15 -15.13
N ALA A 451 -6.34 -27.73 -15.17
CA ALA A 451 -5.22 -28.46 -14.58
C ALA A 451 -5.18 -28.40 -13.04
N TRP A 452 -5.88 -27.44 -12.41
CA TRP A 452 -5.89 -27.24 -10.96
C TRP A 452 -7.19 -27.67 -10.28
N GLY A 453 -8.15 -28.19 -11.05
CA GLY A 453 -9.42 -28.68 -10.54
C GLY A 453 -10.30 -27.55 -10.03
N GLY A 454 -10.95 -26.87 -10.97
CA GLY A 454 -12.14 -26.07 -10.67
C GLY A 454 -13.33 -26.92 -10.27
#